data_AF-A0A3N8LSX3-F1
#
_entry.id   AF-A0A3N8LSX3-F1
#
_cell.length_a   1.000
_cell.length_b   1.000
_cell.length_c   1.000
_cell.angle_alpha   90.00
_cell.angle_beta   90.00
_cell.angle_gamma   90.00
#
_symmetry.space_group_name_H-M   'P 1'
#
loop_
_entity.id
_entity.type
_entity.pdbx_description
1 polymer ?
#
loop_
_entity_poly.entity_id
_entity_poly.type
_entity_poly.pdbx_seq_one_letter_code
_entity_poly.pdbx_strand_id
1 'polypeptide(L)'
;MPASAGGASAPAPATAAAAAAAAAAPAQAQAQASTPAAAPVERPLVRFQPKPLSVTINGKSVGPMQVPEGLMMIEFLHEYAGLTGSRLGCGQGICHACVVILDKPDGTSEEIRSCITGAHFFHGRSIRTVEGHAKRNDAGEVVELSPIQQKFLEHFSFQCGYCTPGFVNAATVLIERLKREPVAKADVERTITEALDSHLCRCTGYVRYYEAVKDVVLTTPGLVKDAA
;
A
#
# COMPACT_ATOMS: atom_id res chain seq x y z
N MET A 1 -49.17 -30.49 -6.47
CA MET A 1 -50.37 -31.19 -5.97
C MET A 1 -51.17 -30.23 -5.08
N PRO A 2 -52.48 -30.43 -4.91
CA PRO A 2 -53.42 -29.35 -4.60
C PRO A 2 -53.56 -29.05 -3.11
N ALA A 3 -54.32 -27.99 -2.81
CA ALA A 3 -54.78 -27.63 -1.48
C ALA A 3 -55.60 -28.76 -0.82
N SER A 4 -55.66 -28.74 0.51
CA SER A 4 -56.76 -29.35 1.25
C SER A 4 -57.32 -28.33 2.25
N ALA A 5 -58.64 -28.22 2.26
CA ALA A 5 -59.42 -27.39 3.18
C ALA A 5 -60.23 -28.30 4.11
N GLY A 6 -60.69 -27.76 5.25
CA GLY A 6 -61.54 -28.46 6.20
C GLY A 6 -61.13 -28.14 7.65
N GLY A 7 -62.03 -27.84 8.57
CA GLY A 7 -63.49 -27.74 8.46
C GLY A 7 -64.08 -26.86 9.57
N ALA A 8 -65.39 -26.59 9.50
CA ALA A 8 -66.09 -25.63 10.36
C ALA A 8 -66.95 -26.30 11.47
N SER A 9 -67.74 -25.47 12.16
CA SER A 9 -68.76 -25.72 13.21
C SER A 9 -68.21 -25.75 14.65
N ALA A 10 -68.51 -24.77 15.51
CA ALA A 10 -69.80 -24.35 16.15
C ALA A 10 -70.03 -25.08 17.50
N PRO A 11 -70.76 -24.53 18.50
CA PRO A 11 -71.77 -23.46 18.42
C PRO A 11 -71.66 -22.31 19.46
N ALA A 12 -72.56 -21.32 19.34
CA ALA A 12 -72.92 -20.36 20.39
C ALA A 12 -73.95 -20.99 21.38
N PRO A 13 -74.25 -20.43 22.57
CA PRO A 13 -74.81 -19.07 22.78
C PRO A 13 -73.98 -18.27 23.85
N ALA A 14 -74.40 -17.17 24.48
CA ALA A 14 -75.70 -16.50 24.59
C ALA A 14 -75.61 -14.96 24.79
N THR A 15 -76.77 -14.35 25.02
CA THR A 15 -77.05 -12.92 25.27
C THR A 15 -76.78 -12.42 26.69
N ALA A 16 -76.33 -11.17 26.83
CA ALA A 16 -76.91 -10.19 27.78
C ALA A 16 -76.54 -8.75 27.36
N ALA A 17 -77.46 -7.80 27.50
CA ALA A 17 -77.25 -6.41 27.10
C ALA A 17 -76.98 -5.49 28.31
N ALA A 18 -76.21 -4.43 28.09
CA ALA A 18 -76.28 -3.21 28.89
C ALA A 18 -75.82 -2.01 28.05
N ALA A 19 -76.75 -1.11 27.72
CA ALA A 19 -76.40 0.19 27.16
C ALA A 19 -76.15 1.17 28.32
N ALA A 20 -75.01 1.84 28.31
CA ALA A 20 -74.72 2.97 29.20
C ALA A 20 -74.13 4.11 28.36
N ALA A 21 -74.92 5.16 28.15
CA ALA A 21 -74.45 6.38 27.50
C ALA A 21 -73.79 7.30 28.54
N ALA A 22 -72.57 7.77 28.26
CA ALA A 22 -71.94 8.81 29.07
C ALA A 22 -71.00 9.70 28.22
N ALA A 23 -71.36 10.97 28.13
CA ALA A 23 -70.54 12.16 27.90
C ALA A 23 -69.34 12.07 26.91
N ALA A 24 -69.49 12.71 25.74
CA ALA A 24 -68.35 13.17 24.96
C ALA A 24 -67.64 14.32 25.71
N ALA A 25 -66.43 14.07 26.21
CA ALA A 25 -65.56 15.11 26.73
C ALA A 25 -64.97 15.96 25.57
N PRO A 26 -64.73 17.26 25.75
CA PRO A 26 -64.13 18.09 24.71
C PRO A 26 -62.68 17.66 24.47
N ALA A 27 -62.34 17.34 23.22
CA ALA A 27 -60.98 17.05 22.82
C ALA A 27 -60.13 18.33 22.89
N GLN A 28 -59.41 18.51 24.01
CA GLN A 28 -58.39 19.55 24.13
C GLN A 28 -57.22 19.18 23.21
N ALA A 29 -57.09 19.92 22.11
CA ALA A 29 -55.96 19.79 21.20
C ALA A 29 -54.67 20.26 21.90
N GLN A 30 -53.93 19.31 22.47
CA GLN A 30 -52.58 19.56 22.97
C GLN A 30 -51.67 19.81 21.76
N ALA A 31 -51.29 21.07 21.55
CA ALA A 31 -50.27 21.43 20.59
C ALA A 31 -48.93 20.80 21.01
N GLN A 32 -48.52 19.74 20.32
CA GLN A 32 -47.20 19.15 20.50
C GLN A 32 -46.16 20.18 20.06
N ALA A 33 -45.39 20.70 21.01
CA ALA A 33 -44.27 21.58 20.71
C ALA A 33 -43.25 20.80 19.87
N SER A 34 -43.13 21.18 18.59
CA SER A 34 -42.15 20.58 17.69
C SER A 34 -40.74 20.95 18.17
N THR A 35 -39.98 19.95 18.61
CA THR A 35 -38.55 20.09 18.91
C THR A 35 -37.86 20.71 17.69
N PRO A 36 -36.98 21.72 17.85
CA PRO A 36 -36.23 22.25 16.73
C PRO A 36 -35.45 21.12 16.06
N ALA A 37 -35.58 20.98 14.74
CA ALA A 37 -34.73 20.06 14.00
C ALA A 37 -33.28 20.44 14.28
N ALA A 38 -32.48 19.48 14.77
CA ALA A 38 -31.06 19.72 15.02
C ALA A 38 -30.42 20.22 13.73
N ALA A 39 -29.70 21.34 13.82
CA ALA A 39 -29.02 21.91 12.66
C ALA A 39 -28.16 20.83 11.98
N PRO A 40 -28.12 20.78 10.63
CA PRO A 40 -27.38 19.75 9.92
C PRO A 40 -25.92 19.81 10.34
N VAL A 41 -25.49 18.82 11.12
CA VAL A 41 -24.09 18.68 11.51
C VAL A 41 -23.36 18.25 10.25
N GLU A 42 -22.71 19.20 9.58
CA GLU A 42 -21.77 18.88 8.52
C GLU A 42 -20.73 17.91 9.10
N ARG A 43 -20.76 16.68 8.57
CA ARG A 43 -19.71 15.68 8.74
C ARG A 43 -18.96 15.65 7.40
N PRO A 44 -17.92 16.49 7.21
CA PRO A 44 -17.13 16.41 6.00
C PRO A 44 -16.57 14.99 5.93
N LEU A 45 -16.86 14.29 4.83
CA LEU A 45 -16.46 12.89 4.65
C LEU A 45 -14.92 12.72 4.67
N VAL A 46 -14.19 13.82 4.51
CA VAL A 46 -12.73 13.89 4.60
C VAL A 46 -12.33 15.11 5.43
N ARG A 47 -11.71 14.89 6.60
CA ARG A 47 -10.98 15.93 7.37
C ARG A 47 -9.50 15.57 7.52
N PHE A 48 -8.86 15.14 6.43
CA PHE A 48 -7.39 15.07 6.41
C PHE A 48 -6.84 16.49 6.36
N GLN A 49 -6.54 17.04 7.54
CA GLN A 49 -5.88 18.34 7.66
C GLN A 49 -4.52 18.27 6.96
N PRO A 50 -4.21 19.22 6.05
CA PRO A 50 -2.88 19.28 5.44
C PRO A 50 -1.82 19.60 6.49
N LYS A 51 -0.79 18.76 6.59
CA LYS A 51 0.37 18.95 7.46
C LYS A 51 1.65 19.06 6.61
N PRO A 52 2.62 19.90 7.01
CA PRO A 52 3.87 20.05 6.27
C PRO A 52 4.65 18.74 6.23
N LEU A 53 5.00 18.30 5.03
CA LEU A 53 5.86 17.14 4.76
C LEU A 53 7.16 17.61 4.10
N SER A 54 8.28 17.30 4.75
CA SER A 54 9.63 17.41 4.18
C SER A 54 10.27 16.02 4.20
N VAL A 55 10.87 15.59 3.10
CA VAL A 55 11.48 14.27 2.94
C VAL A 55 12.65 14.37 1.95
N THR A 56 13.72 13.61 2.16
CA THR A 56 14.79 13.48 1.17
C THR A 56 14.47 12.30 0.24
N ILE A 57 14.35 12.54 -1.06
CA ILE A 57 14.04 11.51 -2.06
C ILE A 57 15.16 11.48 -3.09
N ASN A 58 15.79 10.32 -3.28
CA ASN A 58 16.88 10.13 -4.23
C ASN A 58 18.00 11.17 -4.06
N GLY A 59 18.35 11.48 -2.79
CA GLY A 59 19.34 12.49 -2.42
C GLY A 59 18.89 13.96 -2.54
N LYS A 60 17.67 14.24 -3.01
CA LYS A 60 17.14 15.61 -3.15
C LYS A 60 16.17 15.94 -2.03
N SER A 61 16.27 17.13 -1.45
CA SER A 61 15.28 17.63 -0.49
C SER A 61 13.96 17.96 -1.20
N VAL A 62 12.85 17.43 -0.68
CA VAL A 62 11.50 17.60 -1.23
C VAL A 62 10.59 18.13 -0.12
N GLY A 63 10.04 19.33 -0.31
CA GLY A 63 9.18 20.02 0.66
C GLY A 63 9.86 21.22 1.35
N PRO A 64 9.21 21.84 2.35
CA PRO A 64 7.93 21.42 2.93
C PRO A 64 6.74 21.60 1.97
N MET A 65 5.88 20.59 1.88
CA MET A 65 4.61 20.63 1.14
C MET A 65 3.43 20.37 2.06
N GLN A 66 2.29 21.02 1.80
CA GLN A 66 1.05 20.78 2.54
C GLN A 66 0.37 19.51 2.03
N VAL A 67 0.53 18.41 2.76
CA VAL A 67 0.05 17.08 2.37
C VAL A 67 -1.03 16.61 3.35
N PRO A 68 -2.17 16.05 2.89
CA PRO A 68 -3.20 15.49 3.77
C PRO A 68 -2.63 14.39 4.68
N GLU A 69 -2.91 14.44 5.99
CA GLU A 69 -2.35 13.50 6.98
C GLU A 69 -2.65 12.00 6.71
N GLY A 70 -3.71 11.69 5.96
CA GLY A 70 -4.07 10.33 5.57
C GLY A 70 -3.49 9.85 4.24
N LEU A 71 -2.72 10.67 3.51
CA LEU A 71 -2.24 10.33 2.16
C LEU A 71 -1.17 9.22 2.23
N MET A 72 -1.28 8.18 1.41
CA MET A 72 -0.25 7.13 1.32
C MET A 72 0.99 7.64 0.57
N MET A 73 2.17 7.12 0.92
CA MET A 73 3.42 7.54 0.26
C MET A 73 3.42 7.22 -1.24
N ILE A 74 2.73 6.17 -1.69
CA ILE A 74 2.60 5.89 -3.14
C ILE A 74 1.88 7.02 -3.90
N GLU A 75 0.82 7.59 -3.31
CA GLU A 75 0.06 8.71 -3.89
C GLU A 75 0.88 10.00 -3.83
N PHE A 76 1.59 10.25 -2.73
CA PHE A 76 2.50 11.38 -2.63
C PHE A 76 3.60 11.33 -3.71
N LEU A 77 4.21 10.17 -3.92
CA LEU A 77 5.24 10.01 -4.96
C LEU A 77 4.70 10.30 -6.35
N HIS A 78 3.50 9.82 -6.68
CA HIS A 78 2.90 10.00 -8.01
C HIS A 78 2.39 11.42 -8.22
N GLU A 79 1.52 11.91 -7.32
CA GLU A 79 0.73 13.12 -7.53
C GLU A 79 1.44 14.41 -7.06
N TYR A 80 2.36 14.32 -6.08
CA TYR A 80 3.09 15.49 -5.55
C TYR A 80 4.54 15.55 -6.03
N ALA A 81 5.24 14.41 -6.11
CA ALA A 81 6.64 14.35 -6.50
C ALA A 81 6.88 14.00 -7.99
N GLY A 82 5.86 13.54 -8.73
CA GLY A 82 5.99 13.10 -10.13
C GLY A 82 6.81 11.81 -10.33
N LEU A 83 7.12 11.08 -9.26
CA LEU A 83 7.93 9.87 -9.22
C LEU A 83 7.03 8.62 -9.34
N THR A 84 6.65 8.32 -10.58
CA THR A 84 5.68 7.26 -10.94
C THR A 84 6.29 5.86 -11.11
N GLY A 85 7.59 5.70 -10.82
CA GLY A 85 8.33 4.46 -10.98
C GLY A 85 7.89 3.36 -10.02
N SER A 86 7.77 3.65 -8.73
CA SER A 86 7.18 2.73 -7.74
C SER A 86 5.70 2.46 -8.10
N ARG A 87 5.18 1.23 -8.04
CA ARG A 87 3.86 0.90 -8.62
C ARG A 87 2.78 0.48 -7.63
N LEU A 88 1.58 1.05 -7.79
CA LEU A 88 0.38 0.67 -7.03
C LEU A 88 -0.26 -0.61 -7.61
N GLY A 89 0.24 -1.78 -7.20
CA GLY A 89 -0.29 -3.07 -7.65
C GLY A 89 -1.56 -3.53 -6.92
N CYS A 90 -1.46 -3.80 -5.61
CA CYS A 90 -2.54 -4.43 -4.84
C CYS A 90 -3.23 -3.53 -3.79
N GLY A 91 -2.66 -2.37 -3.46
CA GLY A 91 -3.18 -1.45 -2.44
C GLY A 91 -3.14 -1.96 -0.98
N GLN A 92 -2.70 -3.20 -0.74
CA GLN A 92 -2.75 -3.87 0.57
C GLN A 92 -1.40 -4.43 1.05
N GLY A 93 -0.29 -4.02 0.41
CA GLY A 93 1.06 -4.39 0.83
C GLY A 93 1.49 -5.84 0.58
N ILE A 94 0.78 -6.59 -0.28
CA ILE A 94 1.06 -8.01 -0.57
C ILE A 94 1.98 -8.20 -1.80
N CYS A 95 1.86 -7.39 -2.85
CA CYS A 95 2.59 -7.64 -4.11
C CYS A 95 3.99 -7.00 -4.20
N HIS A 96 4.35 -6.16 -3.21
CA HIS A 96 5.63 -5.43 -3.08
C HIS A 96 6.07 -4.52 -4.26
N ALA A 97 5.35 -4.46 -5.38
CA ALA A 97 5.62 -3.55 -6.51
C ALA A 97 5.68 -2.04 -6.15
N CYS A 98 5.13 -1.65 -4.99
CA CYS A 98 5.14 -0.28 -4.47
C CYS A 98 6.36 0.02 -3.56
N VAL A 99 7.25 -0.93 -3.32
CA VAL A 99 8.34 -0.77 -2.36
C VAL A 99 9.21 0.42 -2.70
N VAL A 100 9.55 1.21 -1.69
CA VAL A 100 10.66 2.17 -1.69
C VAL A 100 11.70 1.72 -0.68
N ILE A 101 12.94 2.16 -0.85
CA ILE A 101 13.98 1.92 0.15
C ILE A 101 13.95 3.07 1.16
N LEU A 102 13.95 2.74 2.46
CA LEU A 102 14.18 3.68 3.55
C LEU A 102 15.62 3.54 4.03
N ASP A 103 16.37 4.64 4.02
CA ASP A 103 17.73 4.68 4.58
C ASP A 103 17.67 4.99 6.07
N LYS A 104 18.43 4.23 6.87
CA LYS A 104 18.49 4.36 8.32
C LYS A 104 19.75 5.11 8.77
N PRO A 105 19.72 5.81 9.93
CA PRO A 105 20.88 6.55 10.44
C PRO A 105 22.12 5.69 10.75
N ASP A 106 21.96 4.38 10.89
CA ASP A 106 23.04 3.40 11.10
C ASP A 106 23.75 2.97 9.80
N GLY A 107 23.40 3.58 8.66
CA GLY A 107 23.95 3.22 7.34
C GLY A 107 23.36 1.94 6.76
N THR A 108 22.33 1.37 7.37
CA THR A 108 21.55 0.26 6.81
C THR A 108 20.33 0.78 6.04
N SER A 109 19.66 -0.09 5.31
CA SER A 109 18.49 0.26 4.51
C SER A 109 17.48 -0.88 4.50
N GLU A 110 16.19 -0.56 4.38
CA GLU A 110 15.11 -1.55 4.35
C GLU A 110 14.02 -1.20 3.35
N GLU A 111 13.25 -2.20 2.95
CA GLU A 111 12.10 -2.03 2.05
C GLU A 111 10.85 -1.57 2.82
N ILE A 112 10.23 -0.47 2.40
CA ILE A 112 8.96 0.01 2.94
C ILE A 112 7.89 0.02 1.85
N ARG A 113 6.72 -0.54 2.18
CA ARG A 113 5.57 -0.68 1.27
C ARG A 113 4.76 0.62 1.24
N SER A 114 5.12 1.52 0.32
CA SER A 114 4.53 2.87 0.20
C SER A 114 3.01 2.93 0.03
N CYS A 115 2.35 1.85 -0.43
CA CYS A 115 0.88 1.80 -0.58
C CYS A 115 0.09 1.60 0.73
N ILE A 116 0.76 1.21 1.83
CA ILE A 116 0.14 1.02 3.16
C ILE A 116 0.89 1.81 4.25
N THR A 117 1.77 2.74 3.86
CA THR A 117 2.53 3.59 4.77
C THR A 117 2.27 5.04 4.42
N GLY A 118 1.67 5.78 5.35
CA GLY A 118 1.32 7.19 5.16
C GLY A 118 2.55 8.07 4.89
N ALA A 119 2.38 9.11 4.06
CA ALA A 119 3.48 9.98 3.63
C ALA A 119 4.21 10.64 4.82
N HIS A 120 3.48 11.05 5.87
CA HIS A 120 4.05 11.66 7.07
C HIS A 120 4.91 10.72 7.93
N PHE A 121 4.85 9.40 7.76
CA PHE A 121 5.84 8.49 8.37
C PHE A 121 7.26 8.82 7.95
N PHE A 122 7.44 9.29 6.71
CA PHE A 122 8.72 9.63 6.09
C PHE A 122 9.15 11.07 6.32
N HIS A 123 8.40 11.86 7.11
CA HIS A 123 8.80 13.22 7.46
C HIS A 123 10.19 13.22 8.11
N GLY A 124 11.11 14.01 7.55
CA GLY A 124 12.50 14.11 7.98
C GLY A 124 13.40 12.91 7.64
N ARG A 125 12.94 11.94 6.83
CA ARG A 125 13.69 10.72 6.47
C ARG A 125 14.27 10.78 5.05
N SER A 126 15.22 9.90 4.75
CA SER A 126 15.73 9.66 3.40
C SER A 126 15.12 8.39 2.80
N ILE A 127 14.59 8.50 1.59
CA ILE A 127 14.11 7.37 0.80
C ILE A 127 14.72 7.35 -0.59
N ARG A 128 14.80 6.15 -1.17
CA ARG A 128 15.20 5.92 -2.56
C ARG A 128 14.10 5.17 -3.32
N THR A 129 13.84 5.62 -4.53
CA THR A 129 12.89 5.02 -5.49
C THR A 129 13.65 4.50 -6.70
N VAL A 130 12.98 3.78 -7.61
CA VAL A 130 13.64 3.14 -8.77
C VAL A 130 14.35 4.17 -9.68
N GLU A 131 13.81 5.38 -9.74
CA GLU A 131 14.32 6.51 -10.53
C GLU A 131 15.69 7.02 -10.07
N GLY A 132 16.06 6.78 -8.81
CA GLY A 132 17.29 7.24 -8.19
C GLY A 132 18.51 6.32 -8.32
N HIS A 133 18.35 5.10 -8.85
CA HIS A 133 19.46 4.13 -8.93
C HIS A 133 20.42 4.37 -10.10
N ALA A 134 19.93 4.96 -11.19
CA ALA A 134 20.76 5.28 -12.35
C ALA A 134 21.49 6.61 -12.13
N LYS A 135 22.79 6.66 -12.43
CA LYS A 135 23.54 7.92 -12.42
C LYS A 135 23.04 8.81 -13.54
N ARG A 136 22.92 10.10 -13.25
CA ARG A 136 22.50 11.14 -14.19
C ARG A 136 23.51 12.26 -14.26
N ASN A 137 23.61 12.90 -15.42
CA ASN A 137 24.36 14.15 -15.59
C ASN A 137 23.53 15.35 -15.08
N ASP A 138 24.11 16.56 -15.14
CA ASP A 138 23.44 17.79 -14.71
C ASP A 138 22.22 18.16 -15.57
N ALA A 139 22.15 17.66 -16.82
CA ALA A 139 20.98 17.78 -17.69
C ALA A 139 19.85 16.78 -17.33
N GLY A 140 20.09 15.87 -16.37
CA GLY A 140 19.13 14.87 -15.92
C GLY A 140 19.08 13.59 -16.76
N GLU A 141 19.93 13.47 -17.78
CA GLU A 141 20.02 12.30 -18.67
C GLU A 141 20.71 11.14 -17.95
N VAL A 142 20.30 9.89 -18.24
CA VAL A 142 20.94 8.69 -17.67
C VAL A 142 22.30 8.47 -18.35
N VAL A 143 23.37 8.44 -17.55
CA VAL A 143 24.74 8.17 -18.03
C VAL A 143 25.23 6.77 -17.66
N GLU A 144 24.70 6.17 -16.60
CA GLU A 144 25.07 4.82 -16.14
C GLU A 144 23.90 4.20 -15.39
N LEU A 145 23.52 2.97 -15.74
CA LEU A 145 22.54 2.19 -14.99
C LEU A 145 23.18 1.59 -13.73
N SER A 146 22.39 1.33 -12.69
CA SER A 146 22.89 0.52 -11.57
C SER A 146 23.21 -0.91 -12.03
N PRO A 147 24.14 -1.63 -11.36
CA PRO A 147 24.45 -3.01 -11.73
C PRO A 147 23.22 -3.94 -11.78
N ILE A 148 22.26 -3.72 -10.88
CA ILE A 148 20.97 -4.43 -10.87
C ILE A 148 20.13 -4.11 -12.10
N GLN A 149 19.96 -2.82 -12.44
CA GLN A 149 19.21 -2.41 -13.65
C GLN A 149 19.85 -2.96 -14.92
N GLN A 150 21.18 -2.90 -15.01
CA GLN A 150 21.96 -3.41 -16.14
C GLN A 150 21.80 -4.93 -16.28
N LYS A 151 21.97 -5.72 -15.21
CA LYS A 151 21.76 -7.17 -15.26
C LYS A 151 20.30 -7.56 -15.51
N PHE A 152 19.33 -6.78 -15.05
CA PHE A 152 17.92 -7.05 -15.36
C PHE A 152 17.61 -6.91 -16.86
N LEU A 153 18.32 -6.03 -17.57
CA LEU A 153 18.24 -5.94 -19.04
C LEU A 153 18.95 -7.12 -19.72
N GLU A 154 20.21 -7.41 -19.34
CA GLU A 154 21.02 -8.49 -19.93
C GLU A 154 20.35 -9.87 -19.83
N HIS A 155 19.68 -10.15 -18.71
CA HIS A 155 18.98 -11.42 -18.45
C HIS A 155 17.52 -11.44 -18.92
N PHE A 156 17.03 -10.37 -19.57
CA PHE A 156 15.62 -10.21 -19.95
C PHE A 156 14.64 -10.46 -18.79
N SER A 157 14.93 -9.85 -17.63
CA SER A 157 14.32 -10.20 -16.34
C SER A 157 12.84 -9.83 -16.21
N PHE A 158 12.28 -9.04 -17.13
CA PHE A 158 10.91 -8.56 -17.08
C PHE A 158 10.23 -8.58 -18.45
N GLN A 159 8.90 -8.73 -18.43
CA GLN A 159 8.05 -8.63 -19.62
C GLN A 159 7.20 -7.35 -19.55
N CYS A 160 6.12 -7.34 -18.78
CA CYS A 160 5.26 -6.16 -18.63
C CYS A 160 5.90 -5.00 -17.83
N GLY A 161 7.06 -5.22 -17.20
CA GLY A 161 7.80 -4.22 -16.42
C GLY A 161 7.16 -3.77 -15.10
N TYR A 162 5.90 -4.11 -14.82
CA TYR A 162 5.13 -3.47 -13.73
C TYR A 162 5.66 -3.80 -12.32
N CYS A 163 6.17 -5.01 -12.10
CA CYS A 163 6.79 -5.40 -10.82
C CYS A 163 8.29 -5.03 -10.73
N THR A 164 8.95 -4.76 -11.86
CA THR A 164 10.41 -4.52 -11.93
C THR A 164 10.91 -3.46 -10.94
N PRO A 165 10.22 -2.33 -10.71
CA PRO A 165 10.63 -1.34 -9.71
C PRO A 165 10.79 -1.89 -8.29
N GLY A 166 9.88 -2.79 -7.87
CA GLY A 166 9.97 -3.48 -6.57
C GLY A 166 11.19 -4.40 -6.51
N PHE A 167 11.36 -5.26 -7.53
CA PHE A 167 12.52 -6.16 -7.63
C PHE A 167 13.86 -5.41 -7.67
N VAL A 168 13.95 -4.26 -8.35
CA VAL A 168 15.17 -3.44 -8.36
C VAL A 168 15.47 -2.90 -6.96
N ASN A 169 14.47 -2.39 -6.25
CA ASN A 169 14.66 -1.86 -4.89
C ASN A 169 15.07 -2.96 -3.91
N ALA A 170 14.41 -4.12 -3.95
CA ALA A 170 14.72 -5.27 -3.09
C ALA A 170 16.12 -5.82 -3.35
N ALA A 171 16.49 -6.00 -4.62
CA ALA A 171 17.82 -6.47 -4.97
C ALA A 171 18.90 -5.45 -4.57
N THR A 172 18.66 -4.14 -4.70
CA THR A 172 19.59 -3.12 -4.18
C THR A 172 19.79 -3.24 -2.66
N VAL A 173 18.72 -3.40 -1.88
CA VAL A 173 18.81 -3.62 -0.42
C VAL A 173 19.59 -4.90 -0.09
N LEU A 174 19.37 -5.99 -0.84
CA LEU A 174 20.15 -7.22 -0.70
C LEU A 174 21.65 -6.97 -0.95
N ILE A 175 22.03 -6.30 -2.04
CA ILE A 175 23.43 -5.99 -2.34
C ILE A 175 24.05 -5.12 -1.23
N GLU A 176 23.31 -4.14 -0.69
CA GLU A 176 23.76 -3.28 0.41
C GLU A 176 23.88 -4.02 1.76
N ARG A 177 23.10 -5.08 1.97
CA ARG A 177 23.31 -6.03 3.08
C ARG A 177 24.59 -6.84 2.85
N LEU A 178 24.77 -7.43 1.67
CA LEU A 178 25.92 -8.28 1.35
C LEU A 178 27.26 -7.54 1.35
N LYS A 179 27.28 -6.24 1.05
CA LYS A 179 28.48 -5.38 1.21
C LYS A 179 28.95 -5.26 2.66
N ARG A 180 28.04 -5.38 3.62
CA ARG A 180 28.33 -5.30 5.07
C ARG A 180 28.55 -6.68 5.68
N GLU A 181 27.79 -7.67 5.21
CA GLU A 181 27.85 -9.06 5.66
C GLU A 181 27.89 -10.01 4.46
N PRO A 182 29.10 -10.36 3.97
CA PRO A 182 29.25 -11.20 2.79
C PRO A 182 28.72 -12.62 3.04
N VAL A 183 28.01 -13.17 2.05
CA VAL A 183 27.39 -14.49 2.12
C VAL A 183 28.37 -15.60 1.69
N ALA A 184 28.26 -16.79 2.27
CA ALA A 184 29.02 -17.94 1.76
C ALA A 184 28.53 -18.33 0.36
N LYS A 185 29.44 -18.71 -0.54
CA LYS A 185 29.08 -19.02 -1.94
C LYS A 185 27.96 -20.07 -2.10
N ALA A 186 27.89 -21.04 -1.19
CA ALA A 186 26.86 -22.07 -1.16
C ALA A 186 25.45 -21.55 -0.79
N ASP A 187 25.37 -20.43 -0.06
CA ASP A 187 24.12 -19.84 0.43
C ASP A 187 23.52 -18.77 -0.49
N VAL A 188 24.18 -18.43 -1.60
CA VAL A 188 23.78 -17.33 -2.50
C VAL A 188 22.34 -17.48 -3.00
N GLU A 189 21.95 -18.67 -3.48
CA GLU A 189 20.60 -18.90 -4.04
C GLU A 189 19.49 -18.81 -2.99
N ARG A 190 19.72 -19.39 -1.80
CA ARG A 190 18.82 -19.29 -0.65
C ARG A 190 18.66 -17.81 -0.24
N THR A 191 19.78 -17.09 -0.16
CA THR A 191 19.82 -15.69 0.27
C THR A 191 19.12 -14.74 -0.72
N ILE A 192 19.16 -15.04 -2.01
CA ILE A 192 18.41 -14.32 -3.05
C ILE A 192 16.91 -14.65 -2.96
N THR A 193 16.56 -15.92 -2.78
CA THR A 193 15.17 -16.36 -2.59
C THR A 193 14.54 -15.65 -1.39
N GLU A 194 15.18 -15.69 -0.22
CA GLU A 194 14.73 -15.03 1.01
C GLU A 194 14.51 -13.51 0.85
N ALA A 195 15.26 -12.85 -0.05
CA ALA A 195 15.11 -11.42 -0.32
C ALA A 195 14.03 -11.08 -1.36
N LEU A 196 13.71 -12.00 -2.28
CA LEU A 196 12.86 -11.71 -3.45
C LEU A 196 11.53 -12.47 -3.47
N ASP A 197 11.33 -13.51 -2.66
CA ASP A 197 10.12 -14.36 -2.68
C ASP A 197 8.83 -13.58 -2.37
N SER A 198 8.91 -12.52 -1.56
CA SER A 198 7.78 -11.62 -1.28
C SER A 198 7.39 -10.69 -2.45
N HIS A 199 8.17 -10.63 -3.53
CA HIS A 199 7.87 -9.80 -4.71
C HIS A 199 7.11 -10.60 -5.76
N LEU A 200 5.88 -10.20 -6.05
CA LEU A 200 5.03 -10.95 -6.99
C LEU A 200 5.26 -10.53 -8.44
N CYS A 201 5.55 -11.50 -9.29
CA CYS A 201 5.59 -11.34 -10.74
C CYS A 201 4.64 -12.33 -11.41
N ARG A 202 3.67 -11.83 -12.19
CA ARG A 202 2.72 -12.70 -12.90
C ARG A 202 3.19 -13.17 -14.28
N CYS A 203 4.31 -12.64 -14.79
CA CYS A 203 4.72 -12.85 -16.18
C CYS A 203 5.96 -13.74 -16.35
N THR A 204 7.01 -13.57 -15.52
CA THR A 204 8.34 -14.11 -15.84
C THR A 204 8.68 -15.46 -15.23
N GLY A 205 7.87 -15.96 -14.29
CA GLY A 205 8.23 -17.16 -13.53
C GLY A 205 9.45 -16.99 -12.63
N TYR A 206 9.85 -15.75 -12.30
CA TYR A 206 10.91 -15.36 -11.36
C TYR A 206 12.35 -15.67 -11.77
N VAL A 207 12.62 -16.82 -12.43
CA VAL A 207 13.96 -17.34 -12.72
C VAL A 207 14.93 -16.28 -13.25
N ARG A 208 14.52 -15.47 -14.25
CA ARG A 208 15.41 -14.46 -14.85
C ARG A 208 15.82 -13.34 -13.87
N TYR A 209 14.92 -12.89 -12.99
CA TYR A 209 15.31 -11.94 -11.92
C TYR A 209 16.35 -12.56 -10.99
N TYR A 210 16.16 -13.83 -10.62
CA TYR A 210 17.04 -14.52 -9.67
C TYR A 210 18.42 -14.78 -10.29
N GLU A 211 18.48 -15.18 -11.56
CA GLU A 211 19.72 -15.30 -12.34
C GLU A 211 20.47 -13.96 -12.44
N ALA A 212 19.75 -12.86 -12.72
CA ALA A 212 20.34 -11.53 -12.82
C ALA A 212 20.92 -11.02 -11.49
N VAL A 213 20.21 -11.23 -10.38
CA VAL A 213 20.73 -10.89 -9.04
C VAL A 213 21.91 -11.80 -8.67
N LYS A 214 21.85 -13.09 -8.99
CA LYS A 214 22.95 -14.05 -8.76
C LYS A 214 24.21 -13.65 -9.54
N ASP A 215 24.06 -13.18 -10.78
CA ASP A 215 25.15 -12.62 -11.58
C ASP A 215 25.79 -11.41 -10.88
N VAL A 216 25.01 -10.41 -10.43
CA VAL A 216 25.55 -9.27 -9.65
C VAL A 216 26.25 -9.73 -8.37
N VAL A 217 25.66 -10.67 -7.62
CA VAL A 217 26.25 -11.19 -6.36
C VAL A 217 27.58 -11.89 -6.60
N LEU A 218 27.70 -12.70 -7.66
CA LEU A 218 28.91 -13.46 -7.97
C LEU A 218 30.00 -12.64 -8.68
N THR A 219 29.64 -11.58 -9.41
CA THR A 219 30.59 -10.74 -10.17
C THR A 219 31.05 -9.49 -9.42
N THR A 220 30.34 -9.05 -8.38
CA THR A 220 30.75 -7.91 -7.56
C THR A 220 31.72 -8.35 -6.45
N PRO A 221 32.97 -7.85 -6.42
CA PRO A 221 33.92 -8.20 -5.38
C PRO A 221 33.41 -7.87 -3.97
N GLY A 222 33.67 -8.77 -3.02
CA GLY A 222 33.36 -8.56 -1.60
C GLY A 222 31.92 -8.86 -1.16
N LEU A 223 31.01 -9.30 -2.05
CA LEU A 223 29.65 -9.73 -1.64
C LEU A 223 29.58 -11.19 -1.22
N VAL A 224 30.52 -12.00 -1.68
CA VAL A 224 30.63 -13.43 -1.40
C VAL A 224 31.97 -13.71 -0.74
N LYS A 225 31.95 -14.53 0.31
CA LYS A 225 33.13 -15.13 0.92
C LYS A 225 33.25 -16.59 0.48
N ASP A 226 34.47 -17.03 0.23
CA ASP A 226 34.76 -18.45 0.13
C ASP A 226 34.45 -19.12 1.48
N ALA A 227 34.01 -20.38 1.43
CA ALA A 227 33.73 -21.13 2.65
C ALA A 227 35.05 -21.40 3.39
N ALA A 228 35.05 -21.10 4.69
CA ALA A 228 36.10 -21.50 5.63
C ALA A 228 35.88 -22.94 6.10
#